data_AF-A0A210QPH7-F1
#
_entry.id   AF-A0A210QPH7-F1
#
_cell.length_a   1.000
_cell.length_b   1.000
_cell.length_c   1.000
_cell.angle_alpha   90.00
_cell.angle_beta   90.00
_cell.angle_gamma   90.00
#
_symmetry.space_group_name_H-M   'P 1'
#
loop_
_entity.id
_entity.type
_entity.pdbx_description
1 polymer ?
#
loop_
_entity_poly.entity_id
_entity_poly.type
_entity_poly.pdbx_seq_one_letter_code
_entity_poly.pdbx_strand_id
1 'polypeptide(L)'
;MGRDDEIMGRDDKTMGRDDETMGRDNVTMGRDDETMGRDDEIMGNDDEIMGRDDEIMGIYDEIMGRDDKTIGRDDEKMGRDDITMGRDNEIT
;
A
#
# COMPACT_ATOMS: atom_id res chain seq x y z
N MET A 1 -2.30 -13.06 -10.68
CA MET A 1 -2.55 -14.15 -9.70
C MET A 1 -1.29 -14.97 -9.59
N GLY A 2 -0.27 -14.33 -9.01
CA GLY A 2 0.92 -14.97 -8.48
C GLY A 2 0.72 -15.29 -7.01
N ARG A 3 1.75 -15.82 -6.39
CA ARG A 3 1.81 -16.03 -4.94
C ARG A 3 3.11 -15.50 -4.36
N ASP A 4 3.95 -14.91 -5.20
CA ASP A 4 5.34 -14.52 -4.95
C ASP A 4 5.82 -13.83 -6.25
N ASP A 5 5.37 -12.61 -6.54
CA ASP A 5 5.85 -11.82 -7.69
C ASP A 5 6.79 -10.69 -7.20
N GLU A 6 7.97 -10.53 -7.83
CA GLU A 6 8.88 -9.40 -7.58
C GLU A 6 8.93 -8.51 -8.83
N ILE A 7 8.45 -7.27 -8.72
CA ILE A 7 8.24 -6.37 -9.85
C ILE A 7 8.91 -5.02 -9.59
N MET A 8 9.67 -4.57 -10.59
CA MET A 8 10.38 -3.29 -10.59
C MET A 8 10.09 -2.53 -11.87
N GLY A 9 9.49 -1.35 -11.76
CA GLY A 9 9.14 -0.61 -12.96
C GLY A 9 8.25 0.59 -12.76
N ARG A 10 7.44 0.84 -13.77
CA ARG A 10 6.48 1.92 -13.83
C ARG A 10 5.24 1.38 -14.51
N ASP A 11 4.07 1.78 -14.03
CA ASP A 11 2.77 1.37 -14.58
C ASP A 11 2.55 -0.16 -14.47
N ASP A 12 3.06 -0.78 -13.40
CA ASP A 12 2.93 -2.22 -13.19
C ASP A 12 1.60 -2.60 -12.52
N LYS A 13 1.19 -3.86 -12.74
CA LYS A 13 -0.02 -4.42 -12.12
C LYS A 13 0.26 -5.79 -11.54
N THR A 14 0.12 -5.88 -10.23
CA THR A 14 0.37 -7.08 -9.45
C THR A 14 -0.94 -7.55 -8.83
N MET A 15 -1.10 -8.86 -8.72
CA MET A 15 -2.28 -9.44 -8.09
C MET A 15 -1.92 -10.81 -7.58
N GLY A 16 -2.03 -11.00 -6.28
CA GLY A 16 -1.52 -12.20 -5.68
C GLY A 16 -1.54 -12.15 -4.17
N ARG A 17 -0.48 -12.70 -3.61
CA ARG A 17 -0.21 -12.77 -2.20
C ARG A 17 1.30 -12.75 -2.10
N ASP A 18 1.85 -12.16 -1.05
CA ASP A 18 3.29 -12.16 -0.83
C ASP A 18 4.04 -11.51 -2.04
N ASP A 19 3.46 -10.49 -2.68
CA ASP A 19 4.03 -9.79 -3.85
C ASP A 19 4.89 -8.57 -3.40
N GLU A 20 6.07 -8.39 -4.00
CA GLU A 20 6.96 -7.23 -3.81
C GLU A 20 6.93 -6.32 -5.05
N THR A 21 6.53 -5.07 -4.88
CA THR A 21 6.41 -4.10 -5.98
C THR A 21 7.22 -2.83 -5.69
N MET A 22 8.13 -2.46 -6.60
CA MET A 22 8.93 -1.25 -6.51
C MET A 22 8.75 -0.37 -7.75
N GLY A 23 8.37 0.90 -7.61
CA GLY A 23 8.21 1.73 -8.79
C GLY A 23 7.42 3.00 -8.63
N ARG A 24 6.65 3.32 -9.67
CA ARG A 24 5.67 4.41 -9.67
C ARG A 24 4.46 4.01 -10.48
N ASP A 25 3.33 4.63 -10.16
CA ASP A 25 2.08 4.44 -10.90
C ASP A 25 1.64 2.96 -10.90
N ASN A 26 1.96 2.19 -9.84
CA ASN A 26 1.68 0.76 -9.76
C ASN A 26 0.29 0.49 -9.17
N VAL A 27 -0.28 -0.66 -9.52
CA VAL A 27 -1.52 -1.17 -8.91
C VAL A 27 -1.27 -2.54 -8.32
N THR A 28 -1.41 -2.66 -7.01
CA THR A 28 -1.22 -3.89 -6.24
C THR A 28 -2.56 -4.35 -5.66
N MET A 29 -2.90 -5.64 -5.83
CA MET A 29 -4.11 -6.20 -5.24
C MET A 29 -3.87 -7.59 -4.68
N GLY A 30 -3.85 -7.72 -3.36
CA GLY A 30 -3.50 -8.99 -2.77
C GLY A 30 -3.55 -9.00 -1.25
N ARG A 31 -2.58 -9.68 -0.67
CA ARG A 31 -2.47 -9.87 0.76
C ARG A 31 -1.03 -10.15 1.10
N ASP A 32 -0.57 -9.59 2.22
CA ASP A 32 0.81 -9.75 2.67
C ASP A 32 1.77 -9.15 1.60
N ASP A 33 1.37 -8.07 0.91
CA ASP A 33 2.16 -7.46 -0.18
C ASP A 33 3.04 -6.31 0.33
N GLU A 34 4.24 -6.14 -0.24
CA GLU A 34 5.15 -5.02 0.03
C GLU A 34 5.22 -4.09 -1.18
N THR A 35 4.90 -2.81 -1.01
CA THR A 35 4.97 -1.80 -2.09
C THR A 35 5.85 -0.63 -1.70
N MET A 36 6.85 -0.30 -2.54
CA MET A 36 7.69 0.88 -2.37
C MET A 36 7.70 1.75 -3.63
N GLY A 37 7.15 2.96 -3.53
CA GLY A 37 7.00 3.77 -4.73
C GLY A 37 6.36 5.13 -4.53
N ARG A 38 5.64 5.55 -5.58
CA ARG A 38 4.90 6.81 -5.62
C ARG A 38 3.73 6.68 -6.55
N ASP A 39 2.65 7.36 -6.18
CA ASP A 39 1.43 7.39 -6.98
C ASP A 39 0.86 5.97 -7.18
N ASP A 40 1.03 5.09 -6.17
CA ASP A 40 0.63 3.69 -6.23
C ASP A 40 -0.80 3.48 -5.64
N GLU A 41 -1.55 2.53 -6.20
CA GLU A 41 -2.88 2.12 -5.72
C GLU A 41 -2.80 0.69 -5.16
N ILE A 42 -3.08 0.53 -3.86
CA ILE A 42 -2.98 -0.76 -3.17
C ILE A 42 -4.35 -1.16 -2.61
N MET A 43 -4.77 -2.40 -2.86
CA MET A 43 -5.99 -2.97 -2.29
C MET A 43 -5.75 -4.37 -1.74
N GLY A 44 -5.76 -4.53 -0.43
CA GLY A 44 -5.42 -5.82 0.16
C GLY A 44 -5.63 -5.91 1.66
N ASN A 45 -4.87 -6.79 2.30
CA ASN A 45 -4.82 -6.90 3.75
C ASN A 45 -3.41 -7.29 4.16
N ASP A 46 -2.99 -6.85 5.35
CA ASP A 46 -1.67 -7.12 5.88
C ASP A 46 -0.55 -6.58 4.96
N ASP A 47 -0.76 -5.43 4.29
CA ASP A 47 0.19 -4.89 3.31
C ASP A 47 1.15 -3.86 3.96
N GLU A 48 2.41 -3.83 3.52
CA GLU A 48 3.41 -2.82 3.92
C GLU A 48 3.70 -1.86 2.75
N ILE A 49 3.49 -0.55 2.97
CA ILE A 49 3.63 0.47 1.94
C ILE A 49 4.65 1.52 2.37
N MET A 50 5.64 1.80 1.51
CA MET A 50 6.58 2.91 1.71
C MET A 50 6.63 3.83 0.49
N GLY A 51 6.05 5.02 0.59
CA GLY A 51 5.93 5.85 -0.59
C GLY A 51 5.43 7.27 -0.37
N ARG A 52 4.78 7.78 -1.40
CA ARG A 52 4.22 9.13 -1.41
C ARG A 52 3.11 9.20 -2.45
N ASP A 53 2.05 9.92 -2.07
CA ASP A 53 0.87 10.15 -2.90
C ASP A 53 0.12 8.83 -3.21
N ASP A 54 0.19 7.85 -2.31
CA ASP A 54 -0.38 6.52 -2.51
C ASP A 54 -1.83 6.44 -2.01
N GLU A 55 -2.65 5.62 -2.67
CA GLU A 55 -4.05 5.34 -2.29
C GLU A 55 -4.21 3.88 -1.88
N ILE A 56 -4.51 3.65 -0.60
CA ILE A 56 -4.59 2.33 0.02
C ILE A 56 -6.02 2.03 0.48
N MET A 57 -6.50 0.82 0.18
CA MET A 57 -7.76 0.30 0.69
C MET A 57 -7.59 -1.12 1.23
N GLY A 58 -7.57 -1.27 2.56
CA GLY A 58 -7.29 -2.57 3.16
C GLY A 58 -7.58 -2.68 4.64
N ILE A 59 -6.94 -3.66 5.27
CA ILE A 59 -7.06 -3.98 6.69
C ILE A 59 -5.68 -4.42 7.16
N TYR A 60 -5.24 -3.90 8.30
CA TYR A 60 -3.92 -4.20 8.88
C TYR A 60 -2.76 -3.71 8.01
N ASP A 61 -2.92 -2.57 7.33
CA ASP A 61 -1.86 -2.03 6.48
C ASP A 61 -0.91 -1.12 7.29
N GLU A 62 0.40 -1.26 7.09
CA GLU A 62 1.43 -0.38 7.65
C GLU A 62 1.98 0.55 6.55
N ILE A 63 1.86 1.86 6.75
CA ILE A 63 2.14 2.84 5.68
C ILE A 63 3.14 3.87 6.19
N MET A 64 4.29 3.96 5.54
CA MET A 64 5.31 4.97 5.82
C MET A 64 5.50 5.90 4.64
N GLY A 65 5.12 7.17 4.78
CA GLY A 65 5.14 8.03 3.61
C GLY A 65 4.65 9.45 3.83
N ARG A 66 4.05 9.97 2.76
CA ARG A 66 3.64 11.35 2.72
C ARG A 66 2.49 11.54 1.74
N ASP A 67 1.52 12.35 2.13
CA ASP A 67 0.36 12.67 1.29
C ASP A 67 -0.48 11.41 0.94
N ASP A 68 -0.41 10.35 1.76
CA ASP A 68 -1.04 9.06 1.47
C ASP A 68 -2.46 8.99 2.02
N LYS A 69 -3.37 8.38 1.26
CA LYS A 69 -4.78 8.20 1.68
C LYS A 69 -5.07 6.74 1.94
N THR A 70 -5.65 6.45 3.11
CA THR A 70 -6.07 5.08 3.45
C THR A 70 -7.53 5.02 3.84
N ILE A 71 -8.20 3.98 3.35
CA ILE A 71 -9.54 3.61 3.74
C ILE A 71 -9.53 2.17 4.22
N GLY A 72 -9.78 1.95 5.52
CA GLY A 72 -9.61 0.61 6.05
C GLY A 72 -9.93 0.42 7.51
N ARG A 73 -9.27 -0.56 8.11
CA ARG A 73 -9.42 -0.88 9.52
C ARG A 73 -8.11 -1.41 10.08
N ASP A 74 -7.80 -0.98 11.30
CA ASP A 74 -6.61 -1.40 12.03
C ASP A 74 -5.31 -1.03 11.27
N ASP A 75 -5.31 0.08 10.51
CA ASP A 75 -4.16 0.54 9.71
C ASP A 75 -3.28 1.52 10.50
N GLU A 76 -1.95 1.39 10.37
CA GLU A 76 -0.98 2.27 11.01
C GLU A 76 -0.26 3.13 9.96
N LYS A 77 -0.20 4.43 10.20
CA LYS A 77 0.54 5.37 9.35
C LYS A 77 1.65 6.07 10.11
N MET A 78 2.80 6.21 9.46
CA MET A 78 3.88 7.08 9.90
C MET A 78 4.28 8.04 8.78
N GLY A 79 4.05 9.33 8.98
CA GLY A 79 4.24 10.25 7.86
C GLY A 79 3.81 11.68 8.09
N ARG A 80 3.55 12.39 7.00
CA ARG A 80 3.04 13.76 7.04
C ARG A 80 1.98 13.91 5.98
N ASP A 81 1.02 14.77 6.29
CA ASP A 81 0.00 15.17 5.33
C ASP A 81 -0.91 13.98 4.90
N ASP A 82 -0.89 12.89 5.67
CA ASP A 82 -1.67 11.67 5.41
C ASP A 82 -3.10 11.77 5.91
N ILE A 83 -3.98 11.01 5.27
CA ILE A 83 -5.41 10.94 5.62
C ILE A 83 -5.77 9.47 5.81
N THR A 84 -6.50 9.18 6.89
CA THR A 84 -7.08 7.86 7.13
C THR A 84 -8.58 7.98 7.38
N MET A 85 -9.35 7.05 6.83
CA MET A 85 -10.79 6.89 7.07
C MET A 85 -11.06 5.44 7.41
N GLY A 86 -11.72 5.16 8.53
CA GLY A 86 -11.83 3.79 8.96
C GLY A 86 -12.17 3.63 10.42
N ARG A 87 -11.92 2.43 10.94
CA ARG A 87 -11.99 2.14 12.36
C ARG A 87 -10.61 1.73 12.83
N ASP A 88 -10.25 2.18 14.03
CA ASP A 88 -9.03 1.73 14.71
C ASP A 88 -7.73 2.03 13.93
N ASN A 89 -7.74 3.08 13.10
CA ASN A 89 -6.58 3.54 12.34
C ASN A 89 -5.79 4.59 13.15
N GLU A 90 -4.47 4.57 13.04
CA GLU A 90 -3.55 5.49 13.71
C GLU A 90 -2.67 6.24 12.70
N ILE A 91 -2.40 7.53 12.96
CA ILE A 91 -1.44 8.33 12.18
C ILE A 91 -0.46 8.96 13.18
N THR A 92 0.83 8.73 12.96
CA THR A 92 1.95 9.22 13.77
C THR A 92 2.91 10.07 12.94
#